data_AF-A0A970A8T6-F1
#
_entry.id   AF-A0A970A8T6-F1
#
_cell.length_a   1.000
_cell.length_b   1.000
_cell.length_c   1.000
_cell.angle_alpha   90.00
_cell.angle_beta   90.00
_cell.angle_gamma   90.00
#
_symmetry.space_group_name_H-M   'P 1'
#
loop_
_entity.id
_entity.type
_entity.pdbx_description
1 polymer ?
#
loop_
_entity_poly.entity_id
_entity_poly.type
_entity_poly.pdbx_seq_one_letter_code
_entity_poly.pdbx_strand_id
1 'polypeptide(L)'
;MMNLLAAFVFLTIVAIIVFFTIFSGSNFIRAKYNGLHITLKHYLDVCMKNAKPKDVIDALILLKTNERSLSLTQLVDHSRKGGNLIAVVTAYVTALRNGKSANFDELSKIQLGGGDPFKAIK
;
A
#
# COMPACT_ATOMS: atom_id res chain seq x y z
N MET A 1 26.53 -36.43 12.30
CA MET A 1 26.63 -35.52 11.14
C MET A 1 25.33 -35.45 10.31
N MET A 2 24.71 -36.59 9.94
CA MET A 2 23.49 -36.64 9.11
C MET A 2 22.34 -35.73 9.62
N ASN A 3 22.09 -35.71 10.93
CA ASN A 3 20.99 -34.95 11.54
C ASN A 3 21.19 -33.43 11.48
N LEU A 4 22.45 -32.97 11.49
CA LEU A 4 22.81 -31.55 11.45
C LEU A 4 22.66 -31.01 10.01
N LEU A 5 23.02 -31.83 9.02
CA LEU A 5 22.77 -31.54 7.61
C LEU A 5 21.27 -31.50 7.30
N ALA A 6 20.50 -32.47 7.81
CA ALA A 6 19.04 -32.50 7.63
C ALA A 6 18.36 -31.28 8.27
N ALA A 7 18.77 -30.87 9.47
CA ALA A 7 18.26 -29.67 10.12
C ALA A 7 18.59 -28.39 9.34
N PHE A 8 19.81 -28.28 8.79
CA PHE A 8 20.21 -27.13 7.98
C PHE A 8 19.42 -27.03 6.67
N VAL A 9 19.24 -28.16 5.98
CA VAL A 9 18.42 -28.24 4.76
C VAL A 9 16.97 -27.87 5.06
N PHE A 10 16.41 -28.41 6.15
CA PHE A 10 15.05 -28.07 6.59
C PHE A 10 14.90 -26.58 6.90
N LEU A 11 15.82 -25.99 7.66
CA LEU A 11 15.81 -24.56 7.97
C LEU A 11 15.89 -23.69 6.71
N THR A 12 16.74 -24.10 5.75
CA THR A 12 16.88 -23.40 4.46
C THR A 12 15.59 -23.46 3.66
N ILE A 13 14.95 -24.63 3.59
CA ILE A 13 13.66 -24.80 2.90
C ILE A 13 12.58 -23.93 3.57
N VAL A 14 12.50 -23.94 4.91
CA VAL A 14 11.55 -23.10 5.67
C VAL A 14 11.79 -21.62 5.39
N ALA A 15 13.05 -21.17 5.41
CA ALA A 15 13.41 -19.80 5.09
C ALA A 15 13.02 -19.41 3.65
N ILE A 16 13.22 -20.31 2.68
CA ILE A 16 12.79 -20.10 1.29
C ILE A 16 11.26 -20.01 1.19
N ILE A 17 10.51 -20.88 1.88
CA ILE A 17 9.04 -20.85 1.89
C ILE A 17 8.52 -19.55 2.52
N VAL A 18 9.11 -19.12 3.64
CA VAL A 18 8.76 -17.84 4.28
C VAL A 18 9.08 -16.66 3.36
N PHE A 19 10.24 -16.69 2.72
CA PHE A 19 10.63 -15.68 1.74
C PHE A 19 9.64 -15.63 0.56
N PHE A 20 9.28 -16.79 0.00
CA PHE A 20 8.30 -16.87 -1.09
C PHE A 20 6.90 -16.48 -0.65
N THR A 21 6.44 -16.79 0.56
CA THR A 21 5.10 -16.36 1.00
C THR A 21 5.00 -14.84 1.18
N ILE A 22 6.06 -14.20 1.68
CA ILE A 22 6.14 -12.74 1.81
C ILE A 22 6.29 -12.06 0.42
N PHE A 23 7.02 -12.67 -0.51
CA PHE A 23 7.35 -12.09 -1.82
C PHE A 23 6.34 -12.45 -2.94
N SER A 24 5.77 -13.65 -2.90
CA SER A 24 4.80 -14.20 -3.85
C SER A 24 3.38 -13.66 -3.63
N GLY A 25 3.16 -12.92 -2.55
CA GLY A 25 2.00 -12.03 -2.47
C GLY A 25 2.11 -10.94 -3.53
N SER A 26 1.68 -11.23 -4.77
CA SER A 26 1.21 -10.43 -5.92
C SER A 26 1.45 -8.91 -5.94
N ASN A 27 1.43 -8.24 -4.81
CA ASN A 27 1.52 -6.81 -4.59
C ASN A 27 2.89 -6.21 -4.98
N PHE A 28 4.03 -6.83 -4.64
CA PHE A 28 5.33 -6.27 -5.01
C PHE A 28 5.59 -6.34 -6.52
N ILE A 29 5.20 -7.46 -7.12
CA ILE A 29 5.25 -7.68 -8.57
C ILE A 29 4.37 -6.63 -9.27
N ARG A 30 3.13 -6.42 -8.81
CA ARG A 30 2.23 -5.38 -9.32
C ARG A 30 2.82 -3.97 -9.23
N ALA A 31 3.45 -3.61 -8.12
CA ALA A 31 4.10 -2.31 -7.99
C ALA A 31 5.20 -2.10 -9.04
N LYS A 32 6.06 -3.11 -9.22
CA LYS A 32 7.16 -3.07 -10.18
C LYS A 32 6.67 -3.01 -11.64
N TYR A 33 5.65 -3.79 -11.99
CA TYR A 33 5.05 -3.77 -13.34
C TYR A 33 4.39 -2.43 -13.68
N ASN A 34 3.88 -1.69 -12.68
CA ASN A 34 3.32 -0.35 -12.88
C ASN A 34 4.39 0.77 -12.84
N GLY A 35 5.67 0.42 -12.91
CA GLY A 35 6.77 1.40 -12.93
C GLY A 35 6.93 2.17 -11.62
N LEU A 36 6.38 1.65 -10.50
CA LEU A 36 6.62 2.24 -9.19
C LEU A 36 8.00 1.75 -8.70
N HIS A 37 8.92 2.70 -8.50
CA HIS A 37 10.23 2.44 -7.88
C HIS A 37 10.08 2.22 -6.35
N ILE A 38 9.28 1.23 -5.95
CA ILE A 38 9.16 0.85 -4.54
C ILE A 38 10.34 -0.05 -4.21
N THR A 39 11.34 0.50 -3.55
CA THR A 39 12.45 -0.28 -2.99
C THR A 39 11.96 -1.24 -1.91
N LEU A 40 12.63 -2.37 -1.72
CA LEU A 40 12.34 -3.35 -0.67
C LEU A 40 12.22 -2.69 0.73
N LYS A 41 13.05 -1.67 1.00
CA LYS A 41 13.00 -0.84 2.21
C LYS A 41 11.64 -0.16 2.42
N HIS A 42 11.06 0.40 1.37
CA HIS A 42 9.74 1.04 1.46
C HIS A 42 8.64 0.02 1.75
N TYR A 43 8.71 -1.18 1.17
CA TYR A 43 7.78 -2.26 1.51
C TYR A 43 7.92 -2.69 2.97
N LEU A 44 9.16 -2.81 3.46
CA LEU A 44 9.45 -3.12 4.85
C LEU A 44 8.92 -2.04 5.81
N ASP A 45 9.07 -0.75 5.46
CA ASP A 45 8.52 0.36 6.25
C ASP A 45 6.99 0.32 6.37
N VAL A 46 6.30 -0.10 5.30
CA VAL A 46 4.84 -0.26 5.31
C VAL A 46 4.44 -1.44 6.21
N CYS A 47 5.14 -2.58 6.08
CA CYS A 47 4.91 -3.75 6.92
C CYS A 47 5.17 -3.47 8.41
N MET A 48 6.26 -2.77 8.75
CA MET A 48 6.60 -2.42 10.13
C MET A 48 5.58 -1.46 10.79
N LYS A 49 4.85 -0.68 9.98
CA LYS A 49 3.87 0.30 10.47
C LYS A 49 2.46 -0.26 10.66
N ASN A 50 2.27 -1.58 10.61
CA ASN A 50 0.95 -2.25 10.68
C ASN A 50 -0.07 -1.71 9.66
N ALA A 51 0.40 -1.13 8.56
CA ALA A 51 -0.43 -0.72 7.44
C ALA A 51 -0.63 -1.92 6.50
N LYS A 52 -1.77 -1.97 5.80
CA LYS A 52 -2.06 -3.02 4.82
C LYS A 52 -1.26 -2.73 3.54
N PRO A 53 -0.20 -3.51 3.22
CA PRO A 53 0.68 -3.16 2.10
C PRO A 53 -0.04 -3.20 0.76
N LYS A 54 -1.03 -4.09 0.62
CA LYS A 54 -1.89 -4.19 -0.55
C LYS A 54 -2.61 -2.85 -0.84
N ASP A 55 -3.28 -2.30 0.16
CA ASP A 55 -4.08 -1.07 0.00
C ASP A 55 -3.19 0.12 -0.35
N VAL A 56 -1.99 0.20 0.25
CA VAL A 56 -1.00 1.25 -0.04
C VAL A 56 -0.47 1.12 -1.47
N ILE A 57 -0.15 -0.09 -1.92
CA ILE A 57 0.33 -0.34 -3.29
C ILE A 57 -0.76 -0.02 -4.31
N ASP A 58 -1.98 -0.49 -4.09
CA ASP A 58 -3.11 -0.22 -4.99
C ASP A 58 -3.42 1.30 -5.08
N ALA A 59 -3.33 2.01 -3.95
CA ALA A 59 -3.42 3.47 -3.91
C ALA A 59 -2.30 4.17 -4.70
N LEU A 60 -1.05 3.72 -4.56
CA LEU A 60 0.09 4.26 -5.29
C LEU A 60 -0.04 4.05 -6.81
N ILE A 61 -0.55 2.88 -7.23
CA ILE A 61 -0.85 2.60 -8.64
C ILE A 61 -1.89 3.59 -9.14
N LEU A 62 -3.01 3.76 -8.43
CA LEU A 62 -4.07 4.70 -8.81
C LEU A 62 -3.56 6.15 -8.96
N LEU A 63 -2.72 6.61 -8.03
CA LEU A 63 -2.11 7.93 -8.09
C LEU A 63 -1.19 8.07 -9.32
N LYS A 64 -0.32 7.08 -9.53
CA LYS A 64 0.63 7.06 -10.65
C LYS A 64 -0.07 7.07 -12.01
N THR A 65 -1.13 6.26 -12.18
CA THR A 65 -1.94 6.21 -13.41
C THR A 65 -2.60 7.55 -13.73
N ASN A 66 -2.86 8.40 -12.73
CA ASN A 66 -3.47 9.71 -12.91
C ASN A 66 -2.44 10.86 -12.82
N GLU A 67 -1.15 10.55 -12.91
CA GLU A 67 -0.04 11.51 -12.82
C GLU A 67 -0.08 12.37 -11.55
N ARG A 68 -0.65 11.81 -10.46
CA ARG A 68 -0.69 12.44 -9.14
C ARG A 68 0.32 11.75 -8.22
N SER A 69 0.88 12.52 -7.30
CA SER A 69 1.74 12.02 -6.24
C SER A 69 1.16 12.42 -4.89
N LEU A 70 1.15 11.47 -3.96
CA LEU A 70 0.92 11.71 -2.54
C LEU A 70 2.12 11.14 -1.77
N SER A 71 2.36 11.67 -0.57
CA SER A 71 3.43 11.15 0.26
C SER A 71 3.12 9.72 0.72
N LEU A 72 4.09 8.81 0.60
CA LEU A 72 3.98 7.46 1.13
C LEU A 72 3.60 7.46 2.61
N THR A 73 4.15 8.41 3.37
CA THR A 73 3.86 8.58 4.80
C THR A 73 2.38 8.85 5.05
N GLN A 74 1.73 9.69 4.24
CA GLN A 74 0.31 10.01 4.38
C GLN A 74 -0.58 8.78 4.11
N LEU A 75 -0.24 8.01 3.06
CA LEU A 75 -0.98 6.78 2.71
C LEU A 75 -0.84 5.72 3.81
N VAL A 76 0.37 5.55 4.34
CA VAL A 76 0.66 4.61 5.42
C VAL A 76 -0.04 5.02 6.72
N ASP A 77 0.00 6.29 7.08
CA ASP A 77 -0.67 6.79 8.29
C ASP A 77 -2.19 6.63 8.21
N HIS A 78 -2.79 6.86 7.04
CA HIS A 78 -4.22 6.61 6.85
C HIS A 78 -4.55 5.11 6.90
N SER A 79 -3.77 4.26 6.23
CA SER A 79 -3.94 2.80 6.27
C SER A 79 -3.80 2.24 7.69
N ARG A 80 -2.83 2.74 8.46
CA ARG A 80 -2.61 2.38 9.87
C ARG A 80 -3.79 2.72 10.77
N LYS A 81 -4.49 3.82 10.48
CA LYS A 81 -5.72 4.20 11.21
C LYS A 81 -6.92 3.29 10.89
N GLY A 82 -6.76 2.34 9.97
CA GLY A 82 -7.81 1.39 9.58
C GLY A 82 -8.87 1.98 8.66
N GLY A 83 -8.66 3.18 8.13
CA GLY A 83 -9.55 3.82 7.17
C GLY A 83 -9.53 3.14 5.80
N ASN A 84 -10.55 3.42 4.98
CA ASN A 84 -10.61 2.93 3.61
C ASN A 84 -9.74 3.82 2.69
N LEU A 85 -8.45 3.47 2.59
CA LEU A 85 -7.49 4.22 1.78
C LEU A 85 -7.90 4.33 0.31
N ILE A 86 -8.42 3.25 -0.27
CA ILE A 86 -8.82 3.21 -1.68
C ILE A 86 -9.96 4.20 -1.93
N ALA A 87 -10.98 4.23 -1.08
CA ALA A 87 -12.09 5.17 -1.23
C ALA A 87 -11.62 6.64 -1.21
N VAL A 88 -10.71 6.99 -0.30
CA VAL A 88 -10.18 8.37 -0.19
C VAL A 88 -9.34 8.73 -1.41
N VAL A 89 -8.45 7.84 -1.86
CA VAL A 89 -7.59 8.08 -3.04
C VAL A 89 -8.41 8.16 -4.32
N THR A 90 -9.41 7.30 -4.49
CA THR A 90 -10.32 7.37 -5.64
C THR A 90 -11.10 8.68 -5.64
N ALA A 91 -11.65 9.12 -4.51
CA ALA A 91 -12.32 10.42 -4.43
C ALA A 91 -11.38 11.59 -4.75
N TYR A 92 -10.16 11.57 -4.20
CA TYR A 92 -9.13 12.58 -4.47
C TYR A 92 -8.78 12.67 -5.96
N VAL A 93 -8.52 11.53 -6.61
CA VAL A 93 -8.21 11.47 -8.04
C VAL A 93 -9.40 11.95 -8.87
N THR A 94 -10.63 11.52 -8.55
CA THR A 94 -11.83 11.95 -9.27
C THR A 94 -12.07 13.46 -9.15
N ALA A 95 -11.87 14.05 -7.96
CA ALA A 95 -12.00 15.49 -7.79
C ALA A 95 -11.00 16.27 -8.65
N LEU A 96 -9.73 15.85 -8.64
CA LEU A 96 -8.68 16.46 -9.46
C LEU A 96 -8.91 16.29 -10.96
N ARG A 97 -9.47 15.16 -11.39
CA ARG A 97 -9.88 14.94 -12.79
C ARG A 97 -11.01 15.87 -13.21
N ASN A 98 -11.90 16.22 -12.29
CA ASN A 98 -12.99 17.17 -12.53
C ASN A 98 -12.57 18.63 -12.34
N GLY A 99 -11.26 18.91 -12.21
CA GLY A 99 -10.74 20.27 -12.03
C GLY A 99 -11.03 20.89 -10.66
N LYS A 100 -11.50 20.12 -9.68
CA LYS A 100 -11.74 20.59 -8.32
C LYS A 100 -10.44 20.54 -7.50
N SER A 101 -10.21 21.57 -6.68
CA SER A 101 -9.16 21.53 -5.67
C SER A 101 -9.60 20.61 -4.53
N ALA A 102 -8.91 19.49 -4.34
CA ALA A 102 -9.18 18.54 -3.28
C ALA A 102 -7.93 18.33 -2.43
N ASN A 103 -8.11 18.28 -1.11
CA ASN A 103 -7.04 17.96 -0.18
C ASN A 103 -7.23 16.53 0.36
N PHE A 104 -6.20 15.69 0.19
CA PHE A 104 -6.21 14.33 0.71
C PHE A 104 -6.45 14.28 2.23
N ASP A 105 -5.86 15.19 3.00
CA ASP A 105 -5.99 15.20 4.46
C ASP A 105 -7.42 15.52 4.90
N GLU A 106 -8.14 16.34 4.13
CA GLU A 106 -9.54 16.68 4.39
C GLU A 106 -10.46 15.49 4.09
N LEU A 107 -10.30 14.86 2.92
CA LEU A 107 -11.05 13.65 2.56
C LEU A 107 -10.77 12.49 3.52
N SER A 108 -9.53 12.36 3.98
CA SER A 108 -9.09 11.40 4.99
C SER A 108 -9.81 11.61 6.33
N LYS A 109 -9.91 12.85 6.80
CA LYS A 109 -10.65 13.19 8.04
C LYS A 109 -12.13 12.87 7.92
N ILE A 110 -12.75 13.22 6.80
CA ILE A 110 -14.18 12.93 6.53
C ILE A 110 -14.43 11.43 6.59
N GLN A 111 -13.59 10.64 5.92
CA GLN A 111 -13.73 9.18 5.93
C GLN A 111 -13.56 8.61 7.35
N LEU A 112 -12.50 9.01 8.06
CA LEU A 112 -12.23 8.51 9.41
C LEU A 112 -13.35 8.88 10.40
N GLY A 113 -14.07 9.98 10.14
CA GLY A 113 -15.27 10.37 10.88
C GLY A 113 -16.55 9.62 10.49
N GLY A 114 -16.48 8.61 9.61
CA GLY A 114 -17.63 7.85 9.10
C GLY A 114 -18.35 8.52 7.92
N GLY A 115 -17.83 9.64 7.41
CA GLY A 115 -18.36 10.34 6.25
C GLY A 115 -17.95 9.70 4.92
N ASP A 116 -18.67 10.04 3.86
CA ASP A 116 -18.36 9.60 2.50
C ASP A 116 -17.49 10.65 1.78
N PRO A 117 -16.23 10.34 1.43
CA PRO A 117 -15.34 11.28 0.74
C PRO A 117 -15.87 11.68 -0.65
N PHE A 118 -16.73 10.87 -1.29
CA PHE A 118 -17.32 11.23 -2.59
C PHE A 118 -18.36 12.34 -2.46
N LYS A 119 -19.00 12.51 -1.29
CA LYS A 119 -19.94 13.62 -1.06
C LYS A 119 -19.23 14.96 -0.97
N ALA A 120 -18.01 14.99 -0.45
CA ALA A 120 -17.21 16.21 -0.31
C ALA A 120 -16.76 16.80 -1.65
N ILE A 121 -16.77 15.98 -2.71
CA ILE A 121 -16.31 16.37 -4.04
C ILE A 121 -17.46 16.61 -5.03
N LYS A 122 -18.72 16.43 -4.62
CA LYS A 122 -19.90 16.78 -5.45
C LYS A 122 -20.06 18.29 -5.53
#